data_AF-A0A9E3ZSF8-F1
#
_entry.id   AF-A0A9E3ZSF8-F1
#
_cell.length_a   1.000
_cell.length_b   1.000
_cell.length_c   1.000
_cell.angle_alpha   90.00
_cell.angle_beta   90.00
_cell.angle_gamma   90.00
#
_symmetry.space_group_name_H-M   'P 1'
#
loop_
_entity.id
_entity.type
_entity.pdbx_description
1 polymer ?
#
loop_
_entity_poly.entity_id
_entity_poly.type
_entity_poly.pdbx_seq_one_letter_code
_entity_poly.pdbx_strand_id
1 'polypeptide(L)' 'MYKKWQKYTESHPYASIFIVAIVASLIGMTAEYLLNNAFVIGGFWTMLILVIGQLLIIKKRNKKK' A
#
# COMPACT_ATOMS: atom_id res chain seq x y z
N MET A 1 -4.80 -19.87 1.50
CA MET A 1 -3.57 -19.16 1.07
C MET A 1 -3.03 -18.18 2.13
N TYR A 2 -3.88 -17.37 2.77
CA TYR A 2 -3.50 -16.41 3.82
C TYR A 2 -2.66 -17.01 4.99
N LYS A 3 -3.04 -18.17 5.53
CA LYS A 3 -2.33 -18.82 6.66
C LYS A 3 -0.87 -19.21 6.35
N LYS A 4 -0.56 -19.56 5.09
CA LYS A 4 0.82 -19.88 4.66
C LYS A 4 1.68 -18.61 4.59
N TRP A 5 1.08 -17.53 4.11
CA TRP A 5 1.72 -16.22 4.01
C TRP A 5 2.00 -15.63 5.40
N GLN A 6 1.04 -15.75 6.32
CA GLN A 6 1.21 -15.33 7.71
C GLN A 6 2.38 -16.06 8.40
N LYS A 7 2.51 -17.37 8.20
CA LYS A 7 3.62 -18.18 8.75
C LYS A 7 4.97 -17.82 8.11
N TYR A 8 4.97 -17.42 6.84
CA TYR A 8 6.15 -16.93 6.14
C TYR A 8 6.58 -15.54 6.62
N THR A 9 5.63 -14.63 6.84
CA THR A 9 5.89 -13.30 7.42
C THR A 9 6.42 -13.38 8.84
N GLU A 10 5.93 -14.34 9.63
CA GLU A 10 6.40 -14.57 11.01
C GLU A 10 7.83 -15.14 11.02
N SER A 11 8.17 -16.01 10.07
CA SER A 11 9.50 -16.62 9.97
C SER A 11 10.54 -15.72 9.28
N HIS A 12 10.13 -14.87 8.34
CA HIS A 12 11.01 -13.99 7.56
C HIS A 12 10.41 -12.59 7.41
N PRO A 13 10.35 -11.80 8.50
CA PRO A 13 9.64 -10.52 8.52
C PRO A 13 10.20 -9.51 7.52
N TYR A 14 11.52 -9.42 7.39
CA TYR A 14 12.17 -8.49 6.45
C TYR A 14 11.94 -8.84 4.98
N ALA A 15 12.00 -10.14 4.61
CA ALA A 15 11.72 -10.58 3.25
C ALA A 15 10.25 -10.35 2.88
N SER A 16 9.35 -10.56 3.84
CA SER A 16 7.92 -10.28 3.67
C SER A 16 7.63 -8.80 3.42
N ILE A 17 8.33 -7.91 4.13
CA ILE A 17 8.24 -6.45 3.91
C ILE A 17 8.76 -6.09 2.52
N PHE A 18 9.88 -6.69 2.09
CA PHE A 18 10.47 -6.42 0.78
C PHE A 18 9.55 -6.84 -0.38
N ILE A 19 8.92 -8.01 -0.27
CA ILE A 19 7.95 -8.51 -1.25
C ILE A 19 6.73 -7.58 -1.34
N VAL A 20 6.19 -7.16 -0.19
CA VAL A 20 5.06 -6.22 -0.16
C VAL A 20 5.44 -4.86 -0.74
N ALA A 21 6.65 -4.36 -0.45
CA ALA A 21 7.14 -3.11 -0.98
C ALA A 21 7.27 -3.14 -2.51
N ILE A 22 7.83 -4.23 -3.07
CA ILE A 22 7.95 -4.41 -4.52
C ILE A 22 6.55 -4.48 -5.17
N VAL A 23 5.65 -5.28 -4.60
CA VAL A 23 4.29 -5.45 -5.15
C VAL A 23 3.50 -4.14 -5.05
N ALA A 24 3.59 -3.42 -3.93
CA ALA A 24 2.92 -2.14 -3.76
C ALA A 24 3.49 -1.06 -4.71
N SER A 25 4.82 -1.04 -4.92
CA SER A 25 5.47 -0.11 -5.85
C SER A 25 5.07 -0.40 -7.30
N LEU A 26 5.04 -1.66 -7.72
CA LEU A 26 4.57 -2.06 -9.04
C LEU A 26 3.10 -1.70 -9.26
N ILE A 27 2.25 -1.93 -8.27
CA ILE A 27 0.82 -1.55 -8.35
C ILE A 27 0.68 -0.03 -8.42
N GLY A 28 1.44 0.72 -7.62
CA GLY A 28 1.46 2.18 -7.66
C GLY A 28 1.86 2.70 -9.04
N MET A 29 3.01 2.26 -9.55
CA MET A 29 3.49 2.63 -10.89
C MET A 29 2.50 2.24 -11.99
N THR A 30 1.92 1.04 -11.92
CA THR A 30 1.00 0.53 -12.96
C THR A 30 -0.34 1.26 -12.92
N ALA A 31 -0.87 1.55 -11.73
CA ALA A 31 -2.11 2.33 -11.58
C ALA A 31 -1.91 3.77 -12.09
N GLU A 32 -0.76 4.39 -11.80
CA GLU A 32 -0.40 5.70 -12.35
C GLU A 32 -0.25 5.69 -13.87
N TYR A 33 0.38 4.64 -14.41
CA TYR A 33 0.60 4.49 -15.84
C TYR A 33 -0.72 4.31 -16.61
N LEU A 34 -1.63 3.47 -16.09
CA LEU A 34 -2.94 3.21 -16.70
C LEU A 34 -3.87 4.43 -16.66
N LEU A 35 -3.82 5.22 -15.58
CA LEU A 35 -4.73 6.35 -15.40
C LEU A 35 -4.26 7.63 -16.11
N ASN A 36 -2.94 7.87 -16.18
CA ASN A 36 -2.42 9.16 -16.59
C ASN A 36 -1.53 9.11 -17.84
N ASN A 37 -1.11 7.91 -18.29
CA ASN A 37 -0.16 7.71 -19.41
C ASN A 37 1.13 8.56 -19.32
N ALA A 38 1.41 9.16 -18.14
CA ALA A 38 2.48 10.09 -17.87
C ALA A 38 2.85 10.00 -16.38
N PHE A 39 4.14 9.74 -16.12
CA PHE A 39 4.67 9.20 -14.85
C PHE A 39 4.85 10.22 -13.70
N VAL A 40 4.35 11.46 -13.79
CA VAL A 40 4.95 12.56 -12.99
C VAL A 40 4.00 13.35 -12.07
N ILE A 41 2.67 13.30 -12.20
CA ILE A 41 1.77 14.13 -11.35
C ILE A 41 0.58 13.36 -10.75
N GLY A 42 0.04 12.34 -11.41
CA GLY A 42 -1.15 11.59 -10.95
C GLY A 42 -0.92 10.74 -9.70
N GLY A 43 0.25 10.14 -9.52
CA GLY A 43 0.60 9.36 -8.34
C GLY A 43 0.71 10.15 -7.07
N PHE A 44 1.21 11.38 -7.17
CA PHE A 44 1.32 12.25 -6.00
C PHE A 44 -0.07 12.49 -5.39
N TRP A 45 -1.07 12.82 -6.22
CA TRP A 45 -2.45 13.01 -5.76
C TRP A 45 -3.08 11.71 -5.26
N THR A 46 -2.82 10.58 -5.92
CA THR A 46 -3.32 9.26 -5.51
C THR A 46 -2.73 8.83 -4.17
N MET A 47 -1.41 8.95 -4.00
CA MET A 47 -0.69 8.70 -2.76
C MET A 47 -1.21 9.63 -1.64
N LEU A 48 -1.38 10.92 -1.92
CA LEU A 48 -1.89 11.90 -0.97
C LEU A 48 -3.31 11.54 -0.50
N ILE A 49 -4.21 11.18 -1.44
CA ILE A 49 -5.59 10.77 -1.13
C ILE A 49 -5.59 9.47 -0.31
N LEU A 50 -4.75 8.48 -0.65
CA LEU A 50 -4.65 7.23 0.09
C LEU A 50 -4.12 7.44 1.51
N VAL A 51 -3.09 8.27 1.68
CA VAL A 51 -2.52 8.63 2.99
C VAL A 51 -3.56 9.37 3.85
N ILE A 52 -4.26 10.35 3.29
CA ILE A 52 -5.34 11.08 3.99
C ILE A 52 -6.48 10.13 4.34
N GLY A 53 -6.87 9.23 3.43
CA GLY A 53 -7.91 8.22 3.67
C GLY A 53 -7.54 7.27 4.81
N GLN A 54 -6.30 6.75 4.81
CA GLN A 54 -5.79 5.91 5.90
C GLN A 54 -5.77 6.66 7.25
N LEU A 55 -5.30 7.91 7.28
CA LEU A 55 -5.31 8.74 8.49
C LEU A 55 -6.72 8.96 9.04
N LEU A 56 -7.70 9.22 8.17
CA LEU A 56 -9.11 9.37 8.56
C LEU A 56 -9.70 8.07 9.10
N ILE A 57 -9.39 6.93 8.49
CA ILE A 57 -9.84 5.60 8.94
C ILE A 57 -9.25 5.30 10.33
N ILE A 58 -7.94 5.53 10.54
CA ILE A 58 -7.28 5.33 11.84
C ILE A 58 -7.89 6.24 12.90
N LYS A 59 -8.08 7.53 12.60
CA LYS A 59 -8.72 8.49 13.50
C LYS A 59 -10.13 8.04 13.89
N LYS A 60 -10.91 7.53 12.93
CA LYS A 60 -12.27 7.03 13.17
C LYS A 60 -12.26 5.72 13.97
N ARG A 61 -11.23 4.88 13.82
CA ARG A 61 -11.03 3.65 14.61
C ARG A 61 -10.61 3.94 16.05
N ASN A 62 -9.70 4.90 16.27
CA ASN A 62 -9.25 5.29 17.60
C ASN A 62 -10.32 6.04 18.40
N LYS A 63 -11.24 6.74 17.72
CA LYS A 63 -12.39 7.40 18.37
C LYS A 63 -13.53 6.43 18.76
N LYS A 64 -13.44 5.16 18.32
CA LYS A 64 -14.39 4.08 18.65
C LYS A 64 -13.82 3.05 19.65
N LYS A 65 -12.55 3.18 20.03
CA LYS A 65 -11.97 2.55 21.22
C LYS A 65 -12.16 3.47 22.40
#